data_AF-A0A8S1F7S7-F1
#
_entry.id   AF-A0A8S1F7S7-F1
#
_cell.length_a   1.000
_cell.length_b   1.000
_cell.length_c   1.000
_cell.angle_alpha   90.00
_cell.angle_beta   90.00
_cell.angle_gamma   90.00
#
_symmetry.space_group_name_H-M   'P 1'
#
loop_
_entity.id
_entity.type
_entity.pdbx_description
1 polymer ?
#
loop_
_entity_poly.entity_id
_entity_poly.type
_entity_poly.pdbx_seq_one_letter_code
_entity_poly.pdbx_strand_id
1 'polypeptide(L)'
;MPFWTALDTRNAILSTTIPAGAAVTAFVAFAKDQASTDWWAALKKPNWAPKDVRIYSAVDFLSMAPLGYASYLVYKNGGGFDYNDTRIALGLYGANIAIALATVPIIKKKNLGCLWKNTTLVHLTAAGAAYAFYKIDRSAGLLLVPYALWTAFYAYLAYSIKKENDPVKDL
;
A
#
# COMPACT_ATOMS: atom_id res chain seq x y z
N MET A 1 10.30 20.55 -18.01
CA MET A 1 9.01 19.95 -17.58
C MET A 1 7.92 20.51 -18.49
N PRO A 2 7.00 19.68 -19.00
CA PRO A 2 5.83 20.19 -19.72
C PRO A 2 5.02 21.13 -18.82
N PHE A 3 4.46 22.19 -19.40
CA PHE A 3 3.66 23.19 -18.68
C PHE A 3 2.47 22.55 -17.95
N TRP A 4 2.08 23.08 -16.78
CA TRP A 4 0.95 22.56 -16.00
C TRP A 4 -0.35 23.21 -16.44
N THR A 5 -1.39 22.40 -16.67
CA THR A 5 -2.69 22.83 -17.21
C THR A 5 -3.84 22.52 -16.27
N ALA A 6 -5.02 23.11 -16.54
CA ALA A 6 -6.25 22.76 -15.82
C ALA A 6 -6.66 21.29 -16.04
N LEU A 7 -6.36 20.73 -17.22
CA LEU A 7 -6.57 19.32 -17.52
C LEU A 7 -5.71 18.43 -16.61
N ASP A 8 -4.47 18.85 -16.36
CA ASP A 8 -3.54 18.12 -15.50
C ASP A 8 -4.01 18.12 -14.05
N THR A 9 -4.49 19.26 -13.56
CA THR A 9 -5.12 19.35 -12.24
C THR A 9 -6.28 18.38 -12.11
N ARG A 10 -7.19 18.34 -13.11
CA ARG A 10 -8.33 17.41 -13.10
C ARG A 10 -7.88 15.96 -13.05
N ASN A 11 -6.91 15.58 -13.89
CA ASN A 11 -6.44 14.21 -13.99
C ASN A 11 -5.70 13.78 -12.71
N ALA A 12 -4.87 14.65 -12.13
CA ALA A 12 -4.21 14.41 -10.85
C ALA A 12 -5.22 14.18 -9.71
N ILE A 13 -6.29 14.97 -9.67
CA ILE A 13 -7.38 14.78 -8.70
C ILE A 13 -8.04 13.41 -8.89
N LEU A 14 -8.41 13.04 -10.12
CA LEU A 14 -9.03 11.74 -10.42
C LEU A 14 -8.12 10.56 -10.05
N SER A 15 -6.84 10.63 -10.39
CA SER A 15 -5.83 9.61 -10.03
C SER A 15 -5.65 9.46 -8.52
N THR A 16 -6.05 10.46 -7.72
CA THR A 16 -5.97 10.43 -6.26
C THR A 16 -7.27 9.98 -5.61
N THR A 17 -8.41 10.50 -6.06
CA THR A 17 -9.71 10.24 -5.43
C THR A 17 -10.19 8.81 -5.67
N ILE A 18 -9.92 8.21 -6.83
CA ILE A 18 -10.36 6.84 -7.15
C ILE A 18 -9.70 5.82 -6.22
N PRO A 19 -8.35 5.74 -6.09
CA PRO A 19 -7.72 4.80 -5.17
C PRO A 19 -8.04 5.09 -3.70
N ALA A 20 -8.15 6.37 -3.32
CA ALA A 20 -8.51 6.76 -1.96
C ALA A 20 -9.92 6.26 -1.58
N GLY A 21 -10.91 6.42 -2.47
CA GLY A 21 -12.26 5.91 -2.25
C GLY A 21 -12.31 4.39 -2.10
N ALA A 22 -11.54 3.67 -2.92
CA ALA A 22 -11.41 2.21 -2.81
C ALA A 22 -10.79 1.79 -1.45
N ALA A 23 -9.72 2.46 -1.03
CA ALA A 23 -9.06 2.18 0.25
C ALA A 23 -9.98 2.44 1.46
N VAL A 24 -10.70 3.57 1.47
CA VAL A 24 -11.70 3.90 2.51
C VAL A 24 -12.80 2.85 2.54
N THR A 25 -13.31 2.44 1.38
CA THR A 25 -14.37 1.42 1.29
C THR A 25 -13.90 0.06 1.84
N ALA A 26 -12.69 -0.36 1.48
CA ALA A 26 -12.07 -1.58 2.00
C ALA A 26 -11.88 -1.53 3.53
N PHE A 27 -11.41 -0.39 4.06
CA PHE A 27 -11.27 -0.19 5.50
C PHE A 27 -12.61 -0.24 6.24
N VAL A 28 -13.64 0.46 5.74
CA VAL A 28 -14.98 0.44 6.33
C VAL A 28 -15.57 -0.97 6.31
N ALA A 29 -15.37 -1.72 5.23
CA ALA A 29 -15.82 -3.10 5.13
C ALA A 29 -15.12 -4.02 6.15
N PHE A 30 -13.83 -3.81 6.42
CA PHE A 30 -13.10 -4.52 7.47
C PHE A 30 -13.56 -4.11 8.88
N ALA A 31 -13.70 -2.80 9.15
CA ALA A 31 -14.08 -2.29 10.46
C ALA A 31 -15.49 -2.73 10.89
N LYS A 32 -16.39 -2.98 9.93
CA LYS A 32 -17.74 -3.52 10.18
C LYS A 32 -17.77 -5.04 10.34
N ASP A 33 -16.68 -5.74 10.05
CA ASP A 33 -16.58 -7.19 10.20
C ASP A 33 -16.09 -7.56 11.60
N GLN A 34 -17.03 -7.78 12.52
CA GLN A 34 -16.73 -8.08 13.92
C GLN A 34 -15.86 -9.35 14.06
N ALA A 35 -16.11 -10.38 13.24
CA ALA A 35 -15.36 -11.64 13.33
C ALA A 35 -13.89 -11.48 12.93
N SER A 36 -13.61 -10.58 11.98
CA SER A 36 -12.24 -10.24 11.56
C SER A 36 -11.55 -9.33 12.57
N THR A 37 -12.26 -8.35 13.13
CA THR A 37 -11.71 -7.43 14.14
C THR A 37 -11.43 -8.13 15.46
N ASP A 38 -12.31 -9.02 15.94
CA ASP A 38 -12.11 -9.83 17.14
C ASP A 38 -10.92 -10.78 16.98
N TRP A 39 -10.81 -11.42 15.81
CA TRP A 39 -9.66 -12.26 15.49
C TRP A 39 -8.35 -11.45 15.53
N TRP A 40 -8.34 -10.28 14.88
CA TRP A 40 -7.17 -9.41 14.89
C TRP A 40 -6.82 -8.95 16.30
N ALA A 41 -7.81 -8.62 17.14
CA ALA A 41 -7.61 -8.21 18.52
C ALA A 41 -6.98 -9.33 19.38
N ALA A 42 -7.41 -10.57 19.21
CA ALA A 42 -6.95 -11.73 19.97
C ALA A 42 -5.50 -12.18 19.66
N LEU A 43 -4.95 -11.77 18.51
CA LEU A 43 -3.57 -12.11 18.13
C LEU A 43 -2.55 -11.50 19.09
N LYS A 44 -1.54 -12.30 19.48
CA LYS A 44 -0.36 -11.80 20.19
C LYS A 44 0.41 -10.83 19.28
N LYS A 45 0.67 -9.62 19.79
CA LYS A 45 1.39 -8.56 19.07
C LYS A 45 2.69 -8.26 19.80
N PRO A 46 3.77 -7.93 19.07
CA PRO A 46 5.04 -7.59 19.70
C PRO A 46 4.91 -6.30 20.52
N ASN A 47 5.72 -6.17 21.57
CA ASN A 47 5.68 -5.06 22.52
C ASN A 47 5.96 -3.68 21.90
N TRP A 48 6.70 -3.64 20.80
CA TRP A 48 7.04 -2.42 20.06
C TRP A 48 5.93 -1.95 19.11
N ALA A 49 4.93 -2.79 18.82
CA ALA A 49 3.86 -2.40 17.91
C ALA A 49 2.98 -1.32 18.58
N PRO A 50 2.64 -0.23 17.86
CA PRO A 50 1.67 0.74 18.35
C PRO A 50 0.37 0.05 18.79
N LYS A 51 -0.13 0.40 19.97
CA LYS A 51 -1.40 -0.14 20.50
C LYS A 51 -2.61 0.62 19.98
N ASP A 52 -2.43 1.89 19.66
CA ASP A 52 -3.48 2.76 19.16
C ASP A 52 -3.64 2.59 17.65
N VAL A 53 -4.80 2.05 17.24
CA VAL A 53 -5.16 1.86 15.83
C VAL A 53 -5.16 3.16 15.03
N ARG A 54 -5.41 4.30 15.68
CA ARG A 54 -5.45 5.63 15.02
C ARG A 54 -4.09 6.05 14.49
N ILE A 55 -3.00 5.60 15.12
CA ILE A 55 -1.63 5.86 14.64
C ILE A 55 -1.43 5.18 13.28
N TYR A 56 -1.84 3.92 13.13
CA TYR A 56 -1.74 3.23 11.85
C TYR A 56 -2.54 3.95 10.78
N SER A 57 -3.80 4.28 11.06
CA SER A 57 -4.67 4.97 10.09
C SER A 57 -4.12 6.35 9.69
N ALA A 58 -3.53 7.10 10.62
CA ALA A 58 -2.93 8.39 10.31
C ALA A 58 -1.70 8.26 9.39
N VAL A 59 -0.82 7.29 9.67
CA VAL A 59 0.38 7.06 8.84
C VAL A 59 0.02 6.43 7.50
N ASP A 60 -0.98 5.54 7.45
CA ASP A 60 -1.55 5.03 6.20
C ASP A 60 -2.01 6.20 5.33
N PHE A 61 -2.82 7.10 5.88
CA PHE A 61 -3.34 8.25 5.14
C PHE A 61 -2.22 9.15 4.62
N LEU A 62 -1.26 9.52 5.49
CA LEU A 62 -0.15 10.40 5.12
C LEU A 62 0.76 9.78 4.05
N SER A 63 1.03 8.47 4.15
CA SER A 63 1.89 7.76 3.20
C SER A 63 1.19 7.50 1.86
N MET A 64 -0.13 7.32 1.85
CA MET A 64 -0.91 7.05 0.63
C MET A 64 -1.36 8.32 -0.10
N ALA A 65 -1.51 9.45 0.61
CA ALA A 65 -1.95 10.73 0.04
C ALA A 65 -1.22 11.15 -1.26
N PRO A 66 0.12 11.04 -1.39
CA PRO A 66 0.82 11.50 -2.58
C PRO A 66 0.79 10.50 -3.75
N LEU A 67 0.33 9.26 -3.55
CA LEU A 67 0.44 8.19 -4.56
C LEU A 67 -0.33 8.49 -5.85
N GLY A 68 -1.53 9.05 -5.72
CA GLY A 68 -2.34 9.44 -6.87
C GLY A 68 -1.67 10.51 -7.71
N TYR A 69 -1.16 11.55 -7.07
CA TYR A 69 -0.41 12.62 -7.74
C TYR A 69 0.89 12.10 -8.38
N ALA A 70 1.64 11.26 -7.67
CA ALA A 70 2.86 10.66 -8.18
C ALA A 70 2.60 9.78 -9.42
N SER A 71 1.53 8.97 -9.42
CA SER A 71 1.17 8.16 -10.59
C SER A 71 0.79 9.03 -11.80
N TYR A 72 0.13 10.17 -11.56
CA TYR A 72 -0.16 11.13 -12.61
C TYR A 72 1.11 11.81 -13.15
N LEU A 73 2.07 12.18 -12.29
CA LEU A 73 3.36 12.72 -12.73
C LEU A 73 4.10 11.75 -13.65
N VAL A 74 4.13 10.45 -13.29
CA VAL A 74 4.73 9.40 -14.13
C VAL A 74 4.01 9.28 -15.46
N TYR A 75 2.67 9.28 -15.46
CA TYR A 75 1.90 9.26 -16.70
C TYR A 75 2.22 10.47 -17.58
N LYS A 76 2.21 11.69 -17.02
CA LYS A 76 2.44 12.92 -17.79
C LYS A 76 3.87 13.02 -18.30
N ASN A 77 4.86 12.83 -17.44
CA ASN A 77 6.27 13.05 -17.77
C ASN A 77 6.91 11.86 -18.49
N GLY A 78 6.33 10.66 -18.35
CA GLY A 78 6.73 9.45 -19.06
C GLY A 78 6.10 9.26 -20.44
N GLY A 79 5.46 10.29 -21.02
CA GLY A 79 4.85 10.20 -22.35
C GLY A 79 3.58 9.33 -22.40
N GLY A 80 2.87 9.23 -21.29
CA GLY A 80 1.60 8.50 -21.20
C GLY A 80 1.77 6.99 -21.41
N PHE A 81 0.73 6.38 -21.97
CA PHE A 81 0.76 4.95 -22.31
C PHE A 81 1.40 4.69 -23.68
N ASP A 82 2.16 5.60 -24.27
CA ASP A 82 2.84 5.31 -25.54
C ASP A 82 4.19 4.61 -25.32
N TYR A 83 4.79 4.78 -24.13
CA TYR A 83 6.09 4.23 -23.79
C TYR A 83 6.00 3.04 -22.84
N ASN A 84 6.83 2.02 -23.11
CA ASN A 84 6.79 0.74 -22.39
C ASN A 84 7.25 0.85 -20.93
N ASP A 85 8.25 1.67 -20.64
CA ASP A 85 8.71 1.94 -19.27
C ASP A 85 7.61 2.56 -18.41
N THR A 86 6.88 3.53 -18.93
CA THR A 86 5.72 4.16 -18.25
C THR A 86 4.58 3.17 -18.04
N ARG A 87 4.25 2.34 -19.03
CA ARG A 87 3.27 1.26 -18.89
C ARG A 87 3.68 0.27 -17.79
N ILE A 88 4.94 -0.15 -17.76
CA ILE A 88 5.45 -1.10 -16.76
C ILE A 88 5.42 -0.46 -15.37
N ALA A 89 5.86 0.79 -15.23
CA ALA A 89 5.86 1.50 -13.96
C ALA A 89 4.44 1.64 -13.38
N LEU A 90 3.49 2.13 -14.19
CA LEU A 90 2.09 2.26 -13.79
C LEU A 90 1.41 0.91 -13.57
N GLY A 91 1.75 -0.10 -14.37
CA GLY A 91 1.29 -1.48 -14.19
C GLY A 91 1.75 -2.09 -12.88
N LEU A 92 3.02 -1.87 -12.51
CA LEU A 92 3.58 -2.32 -11.23
C LEU A 92 2.90 -1.62 -10.04
N TYR A 93 2.65 -0.31 -10.14
CA TYR A 93 1.87 0.43 -9.15
C TYR A 93 0.42 -0.10 -9.05
N GLY A 94 -0.25 -0.35 -10.19
CA GLY A 94 -1.59 -0.94 -10.20
C GLY A 94 -1.63 -2.34 -9.57
N ALA A 95 -0.64 -3.18 -9.87
CA ALA A 95 -0.48 -4.50 -9.25
C ALA A 95 -0.26 -4.39 -7.73
N ASN A 96 0.56 -3.44 -7.28
CA ASN A 96 0.76 -3.17 -5.86
C ASN A 96 -0.57 -2.86 -5.14
N ILE A 97 -1.40 -1.99 -5.71
CA ILE A 97 -2.73 -1.67 -5.15
C ILE A 97 -3.64 -2.92 -5.11
N ALA A 98 -3.66 -3.72 -6.17
CA ALA A 98 -4.47 -4.94 -6.21
C ALA A 98 -4.03 -5.95 -5.12
N ILE A 99 -2.73 -6.13 -4.93
CA ILE A 99 -2.16 -7.00 -3.88
C ILE A 99 -2.46 -6.43 -2.48
N ALA A 100 -2.43 -5.10 -2.32
CA ALA A 100 -2.81 -4.45 -1.06
C ALA A 100 -4.29 -4.72 -0.73
N LEU A 101 -5.19 -4.58 -1.69
CA LEU A 101 -6.62 -4.88 -1.52
C LEU A 101 -6.90 -6.36 -1.21
N ALA A 102 -6.07 -7.28 -1.71
CA ALA A 102 -6.16 -8.71 -1.40
C ALA A 102 -5.92 -9.02 0.10
N THR A 103 -5.41 -8.07 0.88
CA THR A 103 -5.28 -8.20 2.34
C THR A 103 -6.63 -8.43 3.03
N VAL A 104 -7.71 -7.79 2.56
CA VAL A 104 -9.04 -7.90 3.16
C VAL A 104 -9.56 -9.36 3.17
N PRO A 105 -9.65 -10.07 2.03
CA PRO A 105 -10.08 -11.47 2.04
C PRO A 105 -9.11 -12.39 2.78
N ILE A 106 -7.81 -12.08 2.86
CA ILE A 106 -6.85 -12.87 3.64
C ILE A 106 -7.13 -12.77 5.14
N ILE A 107 -7.40 -11.56 5.64
CA ILE A 107 -7.78 -11.34 7.04
C ILE A 107 -9.11 -12.05 7.36
N LYS A 108 -10.10 -12.00 6.45
CA LYS A 108 -11.36 -12.75 6.61
C LYS A 108 -11.15 -14.26 6.74
N LYS A 109 -10.15 -14.81 6.03
CA LYS A 109 -9.73 -16.22 6.14
C LYS A 109 -8.87 -16.51 7.36
N LYS A 110 -8.53 -15.49 8.18
CA LYS A 110 -7.78 -15.62 9.44
C LYS A 110 -6.42 -16.32 9.28
N ASN A 111 -5.77 -16.13 8.13
CA ASN A 111 -4.54 -16.85 7.78
C ASN A 111 -3.30 -15.95 7.89
N LEU A 112 -2.57 -16.07 9.00
CA LEU A 112 -1.35 -15.29 9.27
C LEU A 112 -0.21 -15.56 8.29
N GLY A 113 -0.06 -16.80 7.83
CA GLY A 113 0.97 -17.17 6.86
C GLY A 113 0.78 -16.46 5.52
N CYS A 114 -0.46 -16.44 5.02
CA CYS A 114 -0.82 -15.70 3.82
C CYS A 114 -0.72 -14.18 4.04
N LEU A 115 -1.10 -13.68 5.21
CA LEU A 115 -1.03 -12.25 5.53
C LEU A 115 0.40 -11.73 5.47
N TRP A 116 1.35 -12.44 6.08
CA TRP A 116 2.77 -12.07 6.03
C TRP A 116 3.34 -12.12 4.62
N LYS A 117 3.04 -13.17 3.84
CA LYS A 117 3.48 -13.26 2.44
C LYS A 117 2.91 -12.13 1.59
N ASN A 118 1.61 -11.82 1.75
CA ASN A 118 0.95 -10.75 1.01
C ASN A 118 1.53 -9.38 1.36
N THR A 119 1.68 -9.07 2.65
CA THR A 119 2.27 -7.78 3.09
C THR A 119 3.72 -7.61 2.65
N THR A 120 4.50 -8.70 2.63
CA THR A 120 5.86 -8.70 2.03
C THR A 120 5.79 -8.38 0.54
N LEU A 121 4.86 -8.99 -0.20
CA LEU A 121 4.68 -8.72 -1.63
C LEU A 121 4.22 -7.28 -1.90
N VAL A 122 3.33 -6.73 -1.07
CA VAL A 122 2.96 -5.30 -1.10
C VAL A 122 4.21 -4.44 -0.95
N HIS A 123 5.06 -4.72 0.04
CA HIS A 123 6.28 -3.94 0.24
C HIS A 123 7.23 -4.01 -0.96
N LEU A 124 7.51 -5.21 -1.47
CA LEU A 124 8.42 -5.39 -2.60
C LEU A 124 7.91 -4.67 -3.86
N THR A 125 6.62 -4.76 -4.13
CA THR A 125 6.00 -4.08 -5.27
C THR A 125 5.93 -2.56 -5.07
N ALA A 126 5.72 -2.08 -3.85
CA ALA A 126 5.78 -0.65 -3.53
C ALA A 126 7.18 -0.07 -3.73
N ALA A 127 8.21 -0.77 -3.24
CA ALA A 127 9.61 -0.39 -3.44
C ALA A 127 10.00 -0.42 -4.93
N GLY A 128 9.57 -1.46 -5.66
CA GLY A 128 9.76 -1.55 -7.10
C GLY A 128 9.06 -0.41 -7.86
N ALA A 129 7.82 -0.07 -7.50
CA ALA A 129 7.09 1.05 -8.07
C ALA A 129 7.79 2.39 -7.78
N ALA A 130 8.26 2.60 -6.54
CA ALA A 130 9.01 3.81 -6.17
C ALA A 130 10.27 3.97 -7.04
N TYR A 131 11.01 2.88 -7.25
CA TYR A 131 12.19 2.88 -8.11
C TYR A 131 11.84 3.13 -9.59
N ALA A 132 10.83 2.45 -10.12
CA ALA A 132 10.38 2.64 -11.50
C ALA A 132 9.90 4.07 -11.74
N PHE A 133 9.13 4.63 -10.79
CA PHE A 133 8.67 6.00 -10.81
C PHE A 133 9.86 6.96 -10.79
N TYR A 134 10.85 6.73 -9.92
CA TYR A 134 12.06 7.56 -9.83
C TYR A 134 12.84 7.63 -11.15
N LYS A 135 12.84 6.56 -11.94
CA LYS A 135 13.50 6.51 -13.25
C LYS A 135 12.81 7.36 -14.31
N ILE A 136 11.50 7.56 -14.20
CA ILE A 136 10.69 8.35 -15.13
C ILE A 136 10.58 9.80 -14.64
N ASP A 137 10.20 9.97 -13.37
CA ASP A 137 10.09 11.24 -12.68
C ASP A 137 10.63 11.13 -11.25
N ARG A 138 11.73 11.87 -11.00
CA ARG A 138 12.44 11.85 -9.72
C ARG A 138 11.53 12.22 -8.55
N SER A 139 10.67 13.22 -8.73
CA SER A 139 9.76 13.69 -7.68
C SER A 139 8.69 12.64 -7.38
N ALA A 140 8.11 12.02 -8.40
CA ALA A 140 7.14 10.94 -8.23
C ALA A 140 7.74 9.75 -7.49
N GLY A 141 8.97 9.34 -7.83
CA GLY A 141 9.66 8.28 -7.09
C GLY A 141 9.86 8.61 -5.62
N LEU A 142 10.30 9.84 -5.31
CA LEU A 142 10.49 10.29 -3.93
C LEU A 142 9.17 10.37 -3.14
N LEU A 143 8.07 10.75 -3.79
CA LEU A 143 6.74 10.77 -3.19
C LEU A 143 6.24 9.37 -2.79
N LEU A 144 6.71 8.31 -3.43
CA LEU A 144 6.39 6.92 -3.08
C LEU A 144 7.25 6.38 -1.91
N VAL A 145 8.37 7.02 -1.57
CA VAL A 145 9.29 6.50 -0.54
C VAL A 145 8.63 6.34 0.83
N PRO A 146 7.85 7.31 1.36
CA PRO A 146 7.17 7.13 2.65
C PRO A 146 6.23 5.91 2.65
N TYR A 147 5.52 5.65 1.55
CA TYR A 147 4.68 4.48 1.38
C TYR A 147 5.48 3.17 1.32
N ALA A 148 6.59 3.14 0.60
CA ALA A 148 7.47 1.98 0.54
C ALA A 148 8.06 1.64 1.92
N LEU A 149 8.45 2.65 2.71
CA LEU A 149 8.94 2.47 4.08
C LEU A 149 7.84 1.97 5.02
N TRP A 150 6.64 2.53 4.91
CA TRP A 150 5.51 2.14 5.75
C TRP A 150 5.01 0.72 5.46
N THR A 151 5.01 0.31 4.19
CA THR A 151 4.74 -1.09 3.82
C THR A 151 5.83 -2.05 4.30
N ALA A 152 7.09 -1.60 4.40
CA ALA A 152 8.18 -2.39 5.00
C ALA A 152 7.89 -2.67 6.49
N PHE A 153 7.45 -1.63 7.21
CA PHE A 153 7.01 -1.75 8.59
C PHE A 153 5.87 -2.77 8.73
N TYR A 154 4.85 -2.73 7.86
CA TYR A 154 3.78 -3.72 7.87
C TYR A 154 4.26 -5.14 7.59
N ALA A 155 5.17 -5.33 6.64
CA ALA A 155 5.74 -6.65 6.35
C ALA A 155 6.47 -7.22 7.58
N TYR A 156 7.25 -6.38 8.27
CA TYR A 156 7.94 -6.77 9.50
C TYR A 156 6.98 -7.02 10.68
N LEU A 157 5.93 -6.21 10.80
CA LEU A 157 4.86 -6.39 11.79
C LEU A 157 4.10 -7.69 11.57
N ALA A 158 3.70 -7.99 10.33
CA ALA A 158 3.00 -9.23 9.99
C ALA A 158 3.89 -10.46 10.23
N TYR A 159 5.18 -10.38 9.91
CA TYR A 159 6.16 -11.42 10.25
C TYR A 159 6.23 -11.64 11.77
N SER A 160 6.34 -10.56 12.54
CA SER A 160 6.50 -10.62 13.99
C SER A 160 5.24 -11.17 14.67
N ILE A 161 4.05 -10.70 14.27
CA ILE A 161 2.77 -11.26 14.72
C ILE A 161 2.70 -12.75 14.38
N LYS A 162 3.05 -13.15 13.15
CA LYS A 162 3.07 -14.57 12.79
C LYS A 162 4.01 -15.36 13.73
N LYS A 163 5.23 -14.88 13.96
CA LYS A 163 6.20 -15.53 14.85
C LYS A 163 5.68 -15.71 16.28
N GLU A 164 5.00 -14.71 16.83
CA GLU A 164 4.42 -14.76 18.19
C GLU A 164 3.24 -15.73 18.33
N ASN A 165 2.59 -16.10 17.20
CA ASN A 165 1.40 -16.96 17.18
C ASN A 165 1.64 -18.31 16.48
N ASP A 166 2.82 -18.55 15.91
CA ASP A 166 3.20 -19.86 15.42
C ASP A 166 3.28 -20.84 16.60
N PRO A 167 2.82 -22.09 16.44
CA PRO A 167 3.00 -23.10 17.49
C PRO A 167 4.50 -23.22 17.79
N VAL A 168 4.83 -23.26 19.08
CA VAL A 168 6.18 -23.59 19.51
C VAL A 168 6.47 -24.97 18.93
N LYS A 169 7.40 -25.04 17.98
CA LYS A 169 7.94 -26.31 17.52
C LYS A 169 8.90 -26.75 18.60
N ASP A 170 8.38 -27.41 19.63
CA ASP A 170 9.21 -28.09 20.62
C ASP A 170 10.09 -29.12 19.89
N LEU A 171 11.39 -29.09 20.21
CA LEU A 171 12.42 -30.06 19.79
C LEU A 171 12.22 -31.38 20.54
#